data_AF-A0AAU9XHR0-F1
#
_entry.id   AF-A0AAU9XHR0-F1
#
_cell.length_a   1.000
_cell.length_b   1.000
_cell.length_c   1.000
_cell.angle_alpha   90.00
_cell.angle_beta   90.00
_cell.angle_gamma   90.00
#
_symmetry.space_group_name_H-M   'P 1'
#
loop_
_entity.id
_entity.type
_entity.pdbx_description
1 polymer ?
#
loop_
_entity_poly.entity_id
_entity_poly.type
_entity_poly.pdbx_seq_one_letter_code
_entity_poly.pdbx_strand_id
1 'polypeptide(L)'
;MIRLFLQNSSSARVQCVRLLQTFPVMSSPKSTKFTAEERETELQPLKSSGWTEVEGRDAIYKEFKFKNFNQAFGFMTRVALTSEKMDHHPEWFNVYSRVQVTLSTHDCGGLSAKDIKLAKFMDRAAGSM
;
A
#
# COMPACT_ATOMS: atom_id res chain seq x y z
N MET A 1 -1.05 18.21 1.62
CA MET A 1 -0.11 17.07 1.56
C MET A 1 0.64 17.05 2.88
N ILE A 2 0.18 16.26 3.86
CA ILE A 2 0.83 16.25 5.19
C ILE A 2 2.12 15.42 5.06
N ARG A 3 3.24 16.10 4.82
CA ARG A 3 4.57 15.56 5.10
C ARG A 3 4.89 15.91 6.56
N LEU A 4 4.78 14.94 7.46
CA LEU A 4 5.28 15.07 8.83
C LEU A 4 6.76 14.66 8.83
N PHE A 5 7.66 15.64 8.76
CA PHE A 5 9.04 15.49 9.20
C PHE A 5 9.12 15.99 10.65
N LEU A 6 9.13 15.06 11.61
CA LEU A 6 9.51 15.34 12.99
C LEU A 6 11.03 15.21 13.10
N GLN A 7 11.76 16.31 12.92
CA GLN A 7 13.11 16.42 13.46
C GLN A 7 12.99 16.73 14.95
N ASN A 8 13.24 15.73 15.80
CA ASN A 8 13.32 15.93 17.23
C ASN A 8 14.80 16.07 17.63
N SER A 9 15.15 17.23 18.18
CA SER A 9 16.49 17.55 18.66
C SER A 9 16.55 17.52 20.19
N SER A 10 17.69 17.01 20.67
CA SER A 10 18.32 17.25 21.97
C SER A 10 17.99 16.34 23.17
N SER A 11 19.01 15.54 23.49
CA SER A 11 19.58 15.30 24.83
C SER A 11 18.76 14.56 25.90
N ALA A 12 19.12 13.29 26.12
CA ALA A 12 19.56 12.79 27.44
C ALA A 12 20.17 11.38 27.28
N ARG A 13 21.41 11.21 27.76
CA ARG A 13 22.09 9.91 27.85
C ARG A 13 21.46 9.10 28.97
N VAL A 14 20.92 7.92 28.65
CA VAL A 14 20.77 6.82 29.59
C VAL A 14 21.53 5.64 29.02
N GLN A 15 22.65 5.33 29.66
CA GLN A 15 23.57 4.27 29.28
C GLN A 15 23.02 2.95 29.82
N CYS A 16 22.12 2.31 29.06
CA CYS A 16 21.73 0.93 29.29
C CYS A 16 22.63 0.03 28.43
N VAL A 17 23.63 -0.59 29.04
CA VAL A 17 24.45 -1.62 28.41
C VAL A 17 23.56 -2.84 28.19
N ARG A 18 22.89 -2.89 27.04
CA ARG A 18 22.15 -4.06 26.56
C ARG A 18 22.98 -4.71 25.47
N LEU A 19 23.30 -5.99 25.65
CA LEU A 19 24.04 -6.82 24.69
C LEU A 19 23.66 -6.47 23.24
N LEU A 20 24.63 -5.99 22.47
CA LEU A 20 24.53 -5.91 21.01
C LEU A 20 24.59 -7.34 20.45
N GLN A 21 23.48 -8.06 20.54
CA GLN A 21 23.22 -9.14 19.59
C GLN A 21 22.75 -8.45 18.30
N THR A 22 23.63 -8.36 17.33
CA THR A 22 23.28 -8.03 15.95
C THR A 22 22.34 -9.13 15.45
N PHE A 23 21.04 -8.93 15.60
CA PHE A 23 20.07 -9.75 14.88
C PHE A 23 20.28 -9.47 13.39
N PRO A 24 20.59 -10.48 12.55
CA PRO A 24 20.62 -10.27 11.13
C PRO A 24 19.23 -9.80 10.70
N VAL A 25 19.15 -8.63 10.07
CA VAL A 25 17.94 -8.20 9.36
C VAL A 25 17.76 -9.21 8.24
N MET A 26 16.86 -10.19 8.44
CA MET A 26 16.46 -11.11 7.39
C MET A 26 15.73 -10.28 6.34
N SER A 27 16.34 -10.07 5.17
CA SER A 27 15.64 -9.40 4.07
C SER A 27 14.50 -10.30 3.61
N SER A 28 13.28 -9.78 3.62
CA SER A 28 12.13 -10.43 2.99
C SER A 28 12.47 -10.83 1.55
N PRO A 29 12.00 -12.00 1.06
CA PRO A 29 12.24 -12.40 -0.32
C PRO A 29 11.71 -11.32 -1.26
N LYS A 30 12.54 -10.91 -2.23
CA LYS A 30 12.18 -9.89 -3.21
C LYS A 30 10.93 -10.32 -3.97
N SER A 31 10.00 -9.38 -4.15
CA SER A 31 8.78 -9.62 -4.93
C SER A 31 9.15 -9.82 -6.41
N THR A 32 8.47 -10.74 -7.10
CA THR A 32 8.66 -10.95 -8.54
C THR A 32 7.64 -10.14 -9.32
N LYS A 33 8.09 -9.47 -10.38
CA LYS A 33 7.24 -8.75 -11.30
C LYS A 33 6.47 -9.73 -12.19
N PHE A 34 5.20 -9.46 -12.47
CA PHE A 34 4.39 -10.33 -13.33
C PHE A 34 4.87 -10.38 -14.78
N THR A 35 4.72 -11.55 -15.39
CA THR A 35 4.81 -11.72 -16.86
C THR A 35 3.55 -11.22 -17.55
N ALA A 36 3.58 -11.11 -18.88
CA ALA A 36 2.43 -10.67 -19.66
C ALA A 36 1.23 -11.63 -19.51
N GLU A 37 1.49 -12.94 -19.42
CA GLU A 37 0.47 -13.98 -19.26
C GLU A 37 -0.16 -13.95 -17.86
N GLU A 38 0.66 -13.75 -16.82
CA GLU A 38 0.19 -13.63 -15.44
C GLU A 38 -0.69 -12.39 -15.27
N ARG A 39 -0.32 -11.26 -15.90
CA ARG A 39 -1.13 -10.03 -15.86
C ARG A 39 -2.52 -10.24 -16.40
N GLU A 40 -2.64 -10.95 -17.52
CA GLU A 40 -3.95 -11.22 -18.12
C GLU A 40 -4.83 -12.00 -17.14
N THR A 41 -4.27 -13.00 -16.46
CA THR A 41 -5.06 -13.82 -15.51
C THR A 41 -5.38 -13.06 -14.22
N GLU A 42 -4.40 -12.36 -13.64
CA GLU A 42 -4.52 -11.74 -12.32
C GLU A 42 -5.25 -10.40 -12.32
N LEU A 43 -5.18 -9.64 -13.42
CA LEU A 43 -5.81 -8.32 -13.51
C LEU A 43 -7.27 -8.37 -13.94
N GLN A 44 -7.72 -9.40 -14.66
CA GLN A 44 -9.10 -9.47 -15.15
C GLN A 44 -10.17 -9.30 -14.05
N PRO A 45 -10.04 -9.94 -12.87
CA PRO A 45 -10.98 -9.71 -11.77
C PRO A 45 -10.96 -8.27 -11.25
N LEU A 46 -9.79 -7.62 -11.22
CA LEU A 46 -9.64 -6.24 -10.76
C LEU A 46 -10.18 -5.23 -11.78
N LYS A 47 -9.97 -5.48 -13.07
CA LYS A 47 -10.56 -4.69 -14.16
C LYS A 47 -12.08 -4.71 -14.08
N SER A 48 -12.66 -5.88 -13.80
CA SER A 48 -14.10 -6.04 -13.59
C SER A 48 -14.62 -5.30 -12.35
N SER A 49 -13.77 -5.07 -11.34
CA SER A 49 -14.12 -4.28 -10.15
C SER A 49 -13.77 -2.79 -10.28
N GLY A 50 -13.33 -2.33 -11.46
CA GLY A 50 -13.09 -0.90 -11.75
C GLY A 50 -11.65 -0.42 -11.52
N TRP A 51 -10.69 -1.33 -11.38
CA TRP A 51 -9.26 -0.97 -11.46
C TRP A 51 -8.82 -0.80 -12.92
N THR A 52 -7.93 0.14 -13.18
CA THR A 52 -7.36 0.39 -14.51
C THR A 52 -5.84 0.39 -14.45
N GLU A 53 -5.17 0.03 -15.55
CA GLU A 53 -3.72 0.19 -15.66
C GLU A 53 -3.37 1.68 -15.86
N VAL A 54 -2.23 2.11 -15.32
CA VAL A 54 -1.75 3.50 -15.47
C VAL A 54 -0.94 3.63 -16.75
N GLU A 55 -1.26 4.63 -17.58
CA GLU A 55 -0.49 4.88 -18.80
C GLU A 55 0.94 5.34 -18.46
N GLY A 56 1.94 4.75 -19.13
CA GLY A 56 3.35 5.09 -18.94
C GLY A 56 3.97 4.62 -17.61
N ARG A 57 3.23 3.89 -16.77
CA ARG A 57 3.74 3.35 -15.51
C ARG A 57 3.18 1.95 -15.25
N ASP A 58 4.06 1.04 -14.82
CA ASP A 58 3.62 -0.31 -14.45
C ASP A 58 2.94 -0.34 -13.06
N ALA A 59 1.68 0.08 -13.05
CA ALA A 59 0.86 0.27 -11.88
C ALA A 59 -0.63 0.10 -12.22
N ILE A 60 -1.45 -0.15 -11.19
CA ILE A 60 -2.91 -0.12 -11.29
C ILE A 60 -3.47 1.02 -10.45
N TYR A 61 -4.61 1.56 -10.89
CA TYR A 61 -5.28 2.70 -10.31
C TYR A 61 -6.76 2.43 -10.07
N LYS A 62 -7.31 2.98 -8.98
CA LYS A 62 -8.76 3.05 -8.76
C LYS A 62 -9.13 4.24 -7.89
N GLU A 63 -10.28 4.85 -8.16
CA GLU A 63 -10.91 5.83 -7.28
C GLU A 63 -12.05 5.20 -6.47
N PHE A 64 -11.97 5.29 -5.15
CA PHE A 64 -13.02 4.91 -4.22
C PHE A 64 -13.83 6.15 -3.82
N LYS A 65 -15.16 6.04 -3.83
CA LYS A 65 -16.09 7.09 -3.43
C LYS A 65 -16.93 6.61 -2.25
N PHE A 66 -16.97 7.41 -1.20
CA PHE A 66 -17.71 7.15 0.04
C PHE A 66 -18.77 8.22 0.29
N LYS A 67 -19.61 8.03 1.32
CA LYS A 67 -20.66 9.01 1.68
C LYS A 67 -20.08 10.30 2.24
N ASN A 68 -19.00 10.20 3.03
CA ASN A 68 -18.38 11.33 3.72
C ASN A 68 -16.92 11.03 4.06
N PHE A 69 -16.23 12.00 4.66
CA PHE A 69 -14.83 11.86 5.08
C PHE A 69 -14.63 10.77 6.16
N ASN A 70 -15.58 10.59 7.08
CA ASN A 70 -15.45 9.60 8.15
C ASN A 70 -15.37 8.17 7.60
N GLN A 71 -16.25 7.82 6.65
CA GLN A 71 -16.19 6.53 5.96
C GLN A 71 -14.90 6.38 5.14
N ALA A 72 -14.50 7.41 4.39
CA ALA A 72 -13.26 7.37 3.60
C ALA A 72 -12.03 7.13 4.50
N PHE A 73 -11.93 7.83 5.63
CA PHE A 73 -10.81 7.67 6.55
C PHE A 73 -10.86 6.35 7.33
N GLY A 74 -12.04 5.82 7.62
CA GLY A 74 -12.22 4.47 8.16
C GLY A 74 -11.71 3.39 7.20
N PHE A 75 -12.02 3.50 5.92
CA PHE A 75 -11.44 2.68 4.85
C PHE A 75 -9.92 2.79 4.83
N MET A 76 -9.38 4.02 4.81
CA MET A 76 -7.93 4.26 4.79
C MET A 76 -7.24 3.63 6.01
N THR A 77 -7.83 3.71 7.19
CA THR A 77 -7.26 3.12 8.42
C THR A 77 -7.18 1.59 8.31
N ARG A 78 -8.22 0.93 7.81
CA ARG A 78 -8.20 -0.54 7.58
C ARG A 78 -7.14 -0.95 6.57
N VAL A 79 -6.97 -0.14 5.51
CA VAL A 79 -5.93 -0.35 4.49
C VAL A 79 -4.54 -0.16 5.08
N ALA A 80 -4.31 0.89 5.89
CA ALA A 80 -3.02 1.14 6.52
C ALA A 80 -2.58 -0.04 7.41
N LEU A 81 -3.47 -0.56 8.26
CA LEU A 81 -3.17 -1.73 9.11
C LEU A 81 -2.80 -2.98 8.28
N THR A 82 -3.47 -3.18 7.16
CA THR A 82 -3.19 -4.31 6.26
C THR A 82 -1.89 -4.11 5.49
N SER A 83 -1.60 -2.88 5.08
CA SER A 83 -0.36 -2.50 4.39
C SER A 83 0.86 -2.76 5.27
N GLU A 84 0.80 -2.39 6.56
CA GLU A 84 1.85 -2.69 7.54
C GLU A 84 2.06 -4.20 7.71
N LYS A 85 0.97 -4.97 7.83
CA LYS A 85 1.06 -6.44 7.94
C LYS A 85 1.69 -7.09 6.70
N MET A 86 1.46 -6.51 5.52
CA MET A 86 1.96 -7.03 4.24
C MET A 86 3.35 -6.51 3.88
N ASP A 87 3.86 -5.50 4.60
CA ASP A 87 5.02 -4.70 4.19
C ASP A 87 4.89 -4.28 2.71
N HIS A 88 3.75 -3.64 2.41
CA HIS A 88 3.38 -3.17 1.08
C HIS A 88 2.41 -2.01 1.17
N HIS A 89 2.85 -0.82 0.77
CA HIS A 89 2.09 0.42 1.00
C HIS A 89 1.52 0.98 -0.31
N PRO A 90 0.28 1.52 -0.29
CA PRO A 90 -0.28 2.18 -1.45
C PRO A 90 0.27 3.59 -1.64
N GLU A 91 0.24 4.07 -2.88
CA GLU A 91 0.27 5.50 -3.16
C GLU A 91 -1.17 6.00 -3.25
N TRP A 92 -1.53 7.01 -2.46
CA TRP A 92 -2.90 7.53 -2.50
C TRP A 92 -3.02 9.03 -2.32
N PHE A 93 -4.16 9.55 -2.77
CA PHE A 93 -4.59 10.92 -2.59
C PHE A 93 -6.05 10.94 -2.11
N ASN A 94 -6.33 11.67 -1.04
CA ASN A 94 -7.68 11.78 -0.48
C ASN A 94 -8.15 13.23 -0.46
N VAL A 95 -9.39 13.44 -0.90
CA VAL A 95 -10.13 14.69 -0.74
C VAL A 95 -11.54 14.35 -0.29
N TYR A 96 -11.85 14.71 0.97
CA TYR A 96 -13.14 14.43 1.59
C TYR A 96 -13.53 12.95 1.46
N SER A 97 -14.61 12.64 0.73
CA SER A 97 -15.11 11.28 0.56
C SER A 97 -14.50 10.50 -0.61
N ARG A 98 -13.50 11.05 -1.30
CA ARG A 98 -12.85 10.41 -2.45
C ARG A 98 -11.42 9.98 -2.09
N VAL A 99 -11.07 8.74 -2.40
CA VAL A 99 -9.72 8.19 -2.20
C VAL A 99 -9.23 7.61 -3.53
N GLN A 100 -8.22 8.24 -4.11
CA GLN A 100 -7.56 7.79 -5.33
C GLN A 100 -6.35 6.96 -4.94
N VAL A 101 -6.26 5.73 -5.45
CA VAL A 101 -5.22 4.77 -5.08
C VAL A 101 -4.47 4.32 -6.32
N THR A 102 -3.15 4.32 -6.24
CA THR A 102 -2.22 3.71 -7.21
C THR A 102 -1.40 2.63 -6.51
N LEU A 103 -1.28 1.46 -7.11
CA LEU A 103 -0.50 0.33 -6.60
C LEU A 103 0.56 -0.11 -7.60
N SER A 104 1.78 -0.27 -7.10
CA SER A 104 2.94 -0.81 -7.80
C SER A 104 3.94 -1.29 -6.75
N THR A 105 4.69 -2.35 -7.06
CA THR A 105 5.73 -2.86 -6.18
C THR A 105 7.09 -2.24 -6.53
N HIS A 106 7.61 -1.40 -5.64
CA HIS A 106 8.87 -0.69 -5.84
C HIS A 106 10.07 -1.65 -6.01
N ASP A 107 10.13 -2.71 -5.22
CA ASP A 107 11.26 -3.66 -5.20
C ASP A 107 11.53 -4.34 -6.56
N CYS A 108 10.48 -4.53 -7.36
CA CYS A 108 10.57 -5.15 -8.69
C CYS A 108 10.24 -4.18 -9.83
N GLY A 109 10.02 -2.89 -9.53
CA GLY A 109 9.73 -1.86 -10.53
C GLY A 109 8.47 -2.16 -11.35
N GLY A 110 7.42 -2.66 -10.72
CA GLY A 110 6.19 -3.01 -11.44
C GLY A 110 5.15 -3.75 -10.61
N LEU A 111 4.14 -4.29 -11.30
CA LEU A 111 3.08 -5.05 -10.65
C LEU A 111 3.56 -6.41 -10.15
N SER A 112 3.16 -6.76 -8.94
CA SER A 112 3.39 -8.07 -8.33
C SER A 112 2.14 -8.61 -7.64
N ALA A 113 2.23 -9.84 -7.14
CA ALA A 113 1.19 -10.45 -6.32
C ALA A 113 0.82 -9.63 -5.06
N LYS A 114 1.72 -8.79 -4.54
CA LYS A 114 1.42 -7.90 -3.41
C LYS A 114 0.36 -6.86 -3.79
N ASP A 115 0.48 -6.26 -4.97
CA ASP A 115 -0.47 -5.28 -5.49
C ASP A 115 -1.88 -5.88 -5.63
N ILE A 116 -1.97 -7.09 -6.18
CA ILE A 116 -3.24 -7.79 -6.37
C ILE A 116 -3.89 -8.12 -5.03
N LYS A 117 -3.11 -8.61 -4.07
CA LYS A 117 -3.61 -8.95 -2.72
C LYS A 117 -4.16 -7.70 -2.02
N LEU A 118 -3.44 -6.59 -2.10
CA LEU A 118 -3.86 -5.33 -1.48
C LEU A 118 -5.09 -4.75 -2.18
N ALA A 119 -5.13 -4.74 -3.52
CA ALA A 119 -6.29 -4.31 -4.30
C ALA A 119 -7.57 -5.10 -3.93
N LYS A 120 -7.47 -6.44 -3.88
CA LYS A 120 -8.57 -7.32 -3.45
C LYS A 120 -9.02 -7.02 -2.02
N PHE A 121 -8.09 -6.71 -1.12
CA PHE A 121 -8.44 -6.28 0.24
C PHE A 121 -9.18 -4.93 0.24
N MET A 122 -8.71 -3.94 -0.52
CA MET A 122 -9.36 -2.64 -0.63
C MET A 122 -10.79 -2.76 -1.14
N ASP A 123 -11.04 -3.58 -2.15
CA ASP A 123 -12.39 -3.80 -2.67
C ASP A 123 -13.33 -4.36 -1.57
N ARG A 124 -12.88 -5.33 -0.78
CA ARG A 124 -13.65 -5.85 0.36
C ARG A 124 -13.84 -4.82 1.47
N ALA A 125 -12.81 -4.05 1.78
CA ALA A 125 -12.87 -3.02 2.82
C ALA A 125 -13.85 -1.90 2.42
N ALA A 126 -13.83 -1.49 1.15
CA ALA A 126 -14.73 -0.48 0.61
C ALA A 126 -16.19 -0.97 0.56
N GLY A 127 -16.42 -2.23 0.17
CA GLY A 127 -17.77 -2.82 0.14
C GLY A 127 -18.43 -3.03 1.51
N SER A 128 -17.71 -2.76 2.60
CA SER A 128 -18.21 -2.88 3.99
C SER A 128 -18.21 -1.55 4.76
N MET A 129 -18.05 -0.41 4.06
CA MET A 129 -18.22 0.95 4.61
C MET A 129 -19.65 1.47 4.42
#